data_AF-A0A8X6K9D4-F1
#
_entry.id   AF-A0A8X6K9D4-F1
#
_cell.length_a   1.000
_cell.length_b   1.000
_cell.length_c   1.000
_cell.angle_alpha   90.00
_cell.angle_beta   90.00
_cell.angle_gamma   90.00
#
_symmetry.space_group_name_H-M   'P 1'
#
loop_
_entity.id
_entity.type
_entity.pdbx_description
1 polymer ?
#
loop_
_entity_poly.entity_id
_entity_poly.type
_entity_poly.pdbx_seq_one_letter_code
_entity_poly.pdbx_strand_id
1 'polypeptide(L)'
;MYASQIHRILSRDRYASRYFIGVFPSDEIPPPKECTTLFINTETRDQEGSHWLAMHIKDKKTLEFFYSYGFPPEMYGVHISKYAEQLTNVKWNKKSI
;
A
#
# COMPACT_ATOMS: atom_id res chain seq x y z
N MET A 1 1.75 -3.47 -16.28
CA MET A 1 1.85 -4.95 -16.54
C MET A 1 1.86 -5.80 -15.25
N TYR A 2 2.60 -5.43 -14.21
CA TYR A 2 2.78 -6.27 -13.00
C TYR A 2 1.60 -6.28 -12.01
N ALA A 3 0.67 -5.31 -12.11
CA ALA A 3 -0.50 -5.21 -11.23
C ALA A 3 -1.36 -6.49 -11.24
N SER A 4 -1.59 -7.06 -12.43
CA SER A 4 -2.40 -8.27 -12.59
C SER A 4 -1.77 -9.51 -11.96
N GLN A 5 -0.43 -9.59 -11.96
CA GLN A 5 0.31 -10.68 -11.32
C GLN A 5 0.24 -10.57 -9.81
N ILE A 6 0.46 -9.37 -9.24
CA ILE A 6 0.32 -9.11 -7.80
C ILE A 6 -1.10 -9.47 -7.36
N HIS A 7 -2.12 -8.98 -8.08
CA HIS A 7 -3.51 -9.27 -7.79
C HIS A 7 -3.79 -10.79 -7.81
N ARG A 8 -3.32 -11.51 -8.84
CA ARG A 8 -3.51 -12.96 -8.97
C ARG A 8 -2.85 -13.74 -7.83
N ILE A 9 -1.65 -13.34 -7.41
CA ILE A 9 -0.93 -14.02 -6.33
C ILE A 9 -1.65 -13.80 -5.00
N LEU A 10 -1.94 -12.54 -4.65
CA LEU A 10 -2.48 -12.18 -3.33
C LEU A 10 -3.95 -12.60 -3.15
N SER A 11 -4.74 -12.60 -4.23
CA SER A 11 -6.11 -13.12 -4.19
C SER A 11 -6.19 -14.63 -3.96
N ARG A 12 -5.10 -15.37 -4.24
CA ARG A 12 -5.04 -16.84 -4.07
C ARG A 12 -4.21 -17.27 -2.86
N ASP A 13 -3.45 -16.36 -2.28
CA ASP A 13 -2.65 -16.65 -1.10
C ASP A 13 -3.55 -16.87 0.13
N ARG A 14 -3.35 -17.98 0.83
CA ARG A 14 -4.18 -18.40 1.97
C ARG A 14 -4.17 -17.44 3.16
N TYR A 15 -3.14 -16.60 3.27
CA TYR A 15 -2.98 -15.66 4.39
C TYR A 15 -3.36 -14.23 3.98
N ALA A 16 -2.99 -13.82 2.76
CA ALA A 16 -3.23 -12.46 2.28
C ALA A 16 -4.66 -12.26 1.77
N SER A 17 -5.26 -13.25 1.10
CA SER A 17 -6.56 -13.12 0.41
C SER A 17 -7.70 -12.60 1.30
N ARG A 18 -7.69 -12.94 2.60
CA ARG A 18 -8.71 -12.49 3.55
C ARG A 18 -8.69 -10.99 3.84
N TYR A 19 -7.56 -10.33 3.57
CA TYR A 19 -7.34 -8.91 3.83
C TYR A 19 -7.12 -8.12 2.54
N PHE A 20 -6.64 -8.78 1.49
CA PHE A 20 -6.25 -8.14 0.25
C PHE A 20 -7.46 -7.58 -0.50
N ILE A 21 -7.48 -6.26 -0.71
CA ILE A 21 -8.59 -5.58 -1.39
C ILE A 21 -8.26 -5.14 -2.81
N GLY A 22 -6.97 -5.13 -3.20
CA GLY A 22 -6.60 -4.82 -4.57
C GLY A 22 -5.27 -4.11 -4.73
N VAL A 23 -5.04 -3.71 -5.98
CA VAL A 23 -3.87 -3.01 -6.46
C VAL A 23 -4.34 -1.69 -7.08
N PHE A 24 -3.83 -0.56 -6.61
CA PHE A 24 -4.32 0.77 -6.98
C PHE A 24 -3.16 1.67 -7.43
N PRO A 25 -3.38 2.60 -8.37
CA PRO A 25 -2.45 3.70 -8.62
C PRO A 25 -2.47 4.70 -7.46
N SER A 26 -1.47 5.58 -7.37
CA SER A 26 -1.34 6.50 -6.23
C SER A 26 -2.50 7.48 -6.10
N ASP A 27 -3.16 7.85 -7.20
CA ASP A 27 -4.27 8.81 -7.25
C ASP A 27 -5.66 8.18 -7.05
N GLU A 28 -5.78 6.85 -7.01
CA GLU A 28 -7.06 6.14 -6.83
C GLU A 28 -7.07 5.23 -5.58
N ILE A 29 -6.39 5.65 -4.52
CA ILE A 29 -6.37 4.90 -3.25
C ILE A 29 -7.76 4.95 -2.60
N PRO A 30 -8.40 3.79 -2.31
CA PRO A 30 -9.71 3.77 -1.68
C PRO A 30 -9.66 4.28 -0.23
N PRO A 31 -10.77 4.76 0.36
CA PRO A 31 -10.79 5.19 1.75
C PRO A 31 -10.31 4.10 2.74
N PRO A 32 -9.64 4.47 3.85
CA PRO A 32 -9.15 3.50 4.82
C PRO A 32 -10.26 2.60 5.38
N LYS A 33 -10.06 1.29 5.29
CA LYS A 33 -10.92 0.27 5.87
C LYS A 33 -10.12 -0.66 6.78
N GLU A 34 -10.63 -0.92 7.98
CA GLU A 34 -9.99 -1.81 8.94
C GLU A 34 -9.78 -3.21 8.39
N CYS A 35 -8.69 -3.86 8.84
CA CYS A 35 -8.30 -5.21 8.43
C CYS A 35 -8.22 -5.36 6.91
N THR A 36 -7.63 -4.37 6.22
CA THR A 36 -7.42 -4.45 4.76
C THR A 36 -5.96 -4.28 4.38
N THR A 37 -5.58 -4.95 3.30
CA THR A 37 -4.25 -4.85 2.68
C THR A 37 -4.43 -4.39 1.24
N LEU A 38 -3.71 -3.34 0.86
CA LEU A 38 -3.67 -2.86 -0.52
C LEU A 38 -2.22 -2.73 -0.99
N PHE A 39 -2.04 -2.90 -2.29
CA PHE A 39 -0.80 -2.59 -2.97
C PHE A 39 -0.99 -1.32 -3.79
N ILE A 40 -0.06 -0.38 -3.67
CA ILE A 40 -0.14 0.93 -4.31
C ILE A 40 1.00 1.06 -5.30
N ASN A 41 0.70 1.48 -6.52
CA ASN A 41 1.71 1.99 -7.42
C ASN A 41 2.06 3.42 -7.04
N THR A 42 3.34 3.80 -7.02
CA THR A 42 3.72 5.20 -6.78
C THR A 42 3.28 6.13 -7.92
N GLU A 43 3.15 5.57 -9.12
CA GLU A 43 2.70 6.26 -10.33
C GLU A 43 1.17 6.39 -10.37
N THR A 44 0.68 7.39 -11.09
CA THR A 44 -0.77 7.62 -11.27
C THR A 44 -1.38 6.68 -12.31
N ARG A 45 -2.71 6.63 -12.40
CA ARG A 45 -3.45 5.75 -13.31
C ARG A 45 -3.03 5.83 -14.79
N ASP A 46 -2.53 6.99 -15.22
CA ASP A 46 -2.18 7.28 -16.62
C ASP A 46 -0.74 6.88 -16.97
N GLN A 47 -0.02 6.28 -16.02
CA GLN A 47 1.37 5.86 -16.14
C GLN A 47 1.47 4.31 -16.14
N GLU A 48 2.62 3.78 -16.58
CA GLU A 48 2.77 2.35 -16.86
C GLU A 48 2.73 1.45 -15.62
N GLY A 49 3.00 2.02 -14.45
CA GLY A 49 3.00 1.38 -13.15
C GLY A 49 4.24 0.53 -12.91
N SER A 50 5.32 1.14 -12.41
CA SER A 50 6.64 0.49 -12.24
C SER A 50 7.03 0.13 -10.80
N HIS A 51 6.49 0.84 -9.79
CA HIS A 51 6.98 0.77 -8.41
C HIS A 51 5.84 0.54 -7.43
N TRP A 52 5.93 -0.54 -6.64
CA TRP A 52 4.88 -1.00 -5.73
C TRP A 52 5.23 -0.84 -4.26
N LEU A 53 4.25 -0.38 -3.48
CA LEU A 53 4.26 -0.27 -2.03
C LEU A 53 3.16 -1.16 -1.45
N ALA A 54 3.34 -1.66 -0.23
CA ALA A 54 2.28 -2.39 0.47
C ALA A 54 1.82 -1.60 1.70
N MET A 55 0.51 -1.59 1.92
CA MET A 55 -0.12 -0.98 3.07
C MET A 55 -1.12 -1.94 3.70
N HIS A 56 -1.04 -2.11 5.02
CA HIS A 56 -2.02 -2.84 5.80
C HIS A 56 -2.62 -1.93 6.86
N ILE A 57 -3.95 -1.80 6.83
CA ILE A 57 -4.72 -1.06 7.82
C ILE A 57 -5.16 -2.05 8.87
N LYS A 58 -4.51 -2.00 10.03
CA LYS A 58 -4.75 -2.95 11.11
C LYS A 58 -6.05 -2.63 11.85
N ASP A 59 -6.32 -1.35 12.08
CA ASP A 59 -7.47 -0.82 12.80
C ASP A 59 -7.76 0.63 12.33
N LYS A 60 -8.71 1.33 12.96
CA LYS A 60 -9.10 2.71 12.59
C LYS A 60 -7.97 3.75 12.60
N LYS A 61 -6.84 3.43 13.23
CA LYS A 61 -5.75 4.38 13.51
C LYS A 61 -4.39 3.89 13.02
N THR A 62 -4.23 2.60 12.77
CA THR A 62 -2.90 2.00 12.55
C THR A 62 -2.69 1.61 11.09
N LEU A 63 -1.70 2.26 10.46
CA LEU A 63 -1.16 1.90 9.15
C LEU A 63 0.17 1.16 9.32
N GLU A 64 0.28 -0.04 8.77
CA GLU A 64 1.55 -0.73 8.56
C GLU A 64 1.95 -0.56 7.09
N PHE A 65 2.95 0.27 6.86
CA PHE A 65 3.52 0.60 5.56
C PHE A 65 4.75 -0.26 5.30
N PHE A 66 4.88 -0.78 4.09
CA PHE A 66 6.04 -1.57 3.70
C PHE A 66 6.61 -1.12 2.37
N TYR A 67 7.93 -0.92 2.36
CA TYR A 67 8.74 -0.79 1.17
C TYR A 67 10.05 -1.56 1.31
N SER A 68 10.53 -2.16 0.22
CA SER A 68 11.74 -3.01 0.23
C SER A 68 13.02 -2.28 0.65
N TYR A 69 13.12 -0.96 0.44
CA TYR A 69 14.26 -0.15 0.90
C TYR A 69 14.03 0.52 2.26
N GLY A 70 12.83 0.37 2.86
CA GLY A 70 12.56 0.75 4.25
C GLY A 70 12.42 2.24 4.53
N PHE A 71 11.97 2.98 3.51
CA PHE A 71 11.73 4.41 3.55
C PHE A 71 10.29 4.73 3.96
N PRO A 72 10.03 5.86 4.64
CA PRO A 72 8.69 6.20 5.14
C PRO A 72 7.76 6.73 4.03
N PRO A 73 6.42 6.71 4.24
CA PRO A 73 5.43 6.98 3.19
C PRO A 73 5.52 8.40 2.58
N GLU A 74 6.02 9.38 3.32
CA GLU A 74 6.11 10.79 2.88
C GLU A 74 7.04 10.97 1.68
N MET A 75 7.92 9.98 1.40
CA MET A 75 8.85 10.04 0.27
C MET A 75 8.27 9.54 -1.06
N TYR A 76 7.00 9.11 -1.09
CA TYR A 76 6.36 8.54 -2.28
C TYR A 76 5.29 9.43 -2.90
N GLY A 77 5.36 10.73 -2.62
CA GLY A 77 4.51 11.73 -3.26
C GLY A 77 3.22 12.05 -2.51
N VAL A 78 2.51 13.05 -3.01
CA VAL A 78 1.43 13.73 -2.29
C VAL A 78 0.25 12.83 -1.96
N HIS A 79 -0.13 11.91 -2.85
CA HIS A 79 -1.29 11.06 -2.62
C HIS A 79 -1.03 10.03 -1.51
N ILE A 80 0.16 9.43 -1.52
CA ILE A 80 0.57 8.43 -0.51
C ILE A 80 0.79 9.09 0.86
N SER A 81 1.43 10.28 0.90
CA SER A 81 1.58 11.07 2.13
C SER A 81 0.21 11.41 2.73
N LYS A 82 -0.68 12.01 1.93
CA LYS A 82 -2.04 12.37 2.38
C LYS A 82 -2.85 11.17 2.83
N TYR A 83 -2.66 10.01 2.21
CA TYR A 83 -3.31 8.80 2.65
C TYR A 83 -2.82 8.34 4.02
N ALA A 84 -1.49 8.32 4.23
CA ALA A 84 -0.89 7.96 5.51
C ALA A 84 -1.31 8.90 6.65
N GLU A 85 -1.42 10.21 6.37
CA GLU A 85 -1.86 11.24 7.31
C GLU A 85 -3.29 11.05 7.85
N GLN A 86 -4.14 10.27 7.16
CA GLN A 86 -5.49 9.94 7.65
C GLN A 86 -5.45 9.06 8.90
N LEU A 87 -4.34 8.33 9.13
CA LEU A 87 -4.18 7.41 10.24
C LEU A 87 -3.13 7.95 11.23
N THR A 88 -3.45 7.91 12.52
CA THR A 88 -2.63 8.55 13.56
C THR A 88 -1.41 7.73 14.00
N ASN A 89 -1.34 6.45 13.63
CA ASN A 89 -0.28 5.53 14.04
C ASN A 89 0.31 4.83 12.81
N VAL A 90 1.26 5.49 12.16
CA VAL A 90 1.93 4.98 10.97
C VAL A 90 3.23 4.28 11.37
N LYS A 91 3.34 3.00 11.03
CA LYS A 91 4.52 2.17 11.21
C LYS A 91 5.07 1.79 9.86
N TRP A 92 6.39 1.80 9.71
CA TRP A 92 7.04 1.28 8.50
C TRP A 92 8.23 0.42 8.85
N ASN A 93 8.59 -0.48 7.93
CA ASN A 93 9.82 -1.24 8.07
C ASN A 93 11.01 -0.30 7.90
N LYS A 94 11.83 -0.15 8.93
CA LYS A 94 13.12 0.56 8.83
C LYS A 94 14.19 -0.43 8.45
N LYS A 95 15.02 -0.10 7.46
CA LYS A 95 16.24 -0.85 7.19
C LYS A 95 17.26 -0.44 8.25
N SER A 96 17.67 -1.35 9.12
CA SER A 96 18.86 -1.15 9.95
C SER A 96 20.05 -1.14 8.99
N ILE A 97 20.71 0.01 8.86
CA ILE A 97 22.00 0.15 8.16
C ILE A 97 23.09 -0.29 9.13
#